data_AF-A0A934JZH4-F1
#
_entry.id   AF-A0A934JZH4-F1
#
_cell.length_a   1.000
_cell.length_b   1.000
_cell.length_c   1.000
_cell.angle_alpha   90.00
_cell.angle_beta   90.00
_cell.angle_gamma   90.00
#
_symmetry.space_group_name_H-M   'P 1'
#
loop_
_entity.id
_entity.type
_entity.pdbx_description
1 polymer ?
#
loop_
_entity_poly.entity_id
_entity_poly.type
_entity_poly.pdbx_seq_one_letter_code
_entity_poly.pdbx_strand_id
1 'polypeptide(L)'
;MKATPLRDANRAIRSARRRFALGRFERWRVTEPIRVIDGMLEELEEMNLRRARRVPIVWEPRLALLAANLPSAVQIDPAELRSGISPNRLIEALFGLQDQLFDLKVGPLRRWLREEEQPQEPGEELEEAPSLPPAA
;
A
#
# COMPACT_ATOMS: atom_id res chain seq x y z
N MET A 1 -11.66 40.97 -25.75
CA MET A 1 -11.95 39.54 -25.99
C MET A 1 -12.20 38.86 -24.65
N LYS A 2 -13.45 38.56 -24.28
CA LYS A 2 -13.75 37.85 -23.02
C LYS A 2 -13.69 36.35 -23.28
N ALA A 3 -12.78 35.66 -22.59
CA ALA A 3 -12.72 34.20 -22.60
C ALA A 3 -14.05 33.65 -22.05
N THR A 4 -14.69 32.79 -22.83
CA THR A 4 -16.06 32.33 -22.59
C THR A 4 -16.10 31.35 -21.41
N PRO A 5 -17.05 31.50 -20.46
CA PRO A 5 -17.26 30.59 -19.32
C PRO A 5 -17.33 29.10 -19.72
N LEU A 6 -17.79 28.83 -20.95
CA LEU A 6 -17.84 27.50 -21.53
C LEU A 6 -16.44 26.89 -21.83
N ARG A 7 -15.43 27.70 -22.17
CA ARG A 7 -14.04 27.24 -22.34
C ARG A 7 -13.41 26.87 -21.01
N ASP A 8 -13.70 27.62 -19.95
CA ASP A 8 -13.21 27.35 -18.60
C ASP A 8 -13.90 26.13 -17.99
N ALA A 9 -15.21 25.98 -18.19
CA ALA A 9 -15.95 24.77 -17.83
C ALA A 9 -15.43 23.52 -18.56
N ASN A 10 -15.17 23.61 -19.87
CA ASN A 10 -14.59 22.50 -20.64
C ASN A 10 -13.18 22.14 -20.17
N ARG A 11 -12.36 23.14 -19.80
CA ARG A 11 -11.04 22.91 -19.20
C ARG A 11 -11.17 22.22 -17.83
N ALA A 12 -12.10 22.67 -16.99
CA ALA A 12 -12.38 22.06 -15.68
C ALA A 12 -12.82 20.60 -15.82
N ILE A 13 -13.77 20.29 -16.71
CA ILE A 13 -14.25 18.93 -16.98
C ILE A 13 -13.11 18.02 -17.49
N ARG A 14 -12.27 18.50 -18.40
CA ARG A 14 -11.12 17.73 -18.90
C ARG A 14 -10.06 17.50 -17.82
N SER A 15 -9.82 18.47 -16.96
CA SER A 15 -8.88 18.33 -15.84
C SER A 15 -9.40 17.38 -14.76
N ALA A 16 -10.70 17.40 -14.48
CA ALA A 16 -11.36 16.44 -13.60
C ALA A 16 -11.27 15.02 -14.18
N ARG A 17 -11.65 14.81 -15.46
CA ARG A 17 -11.55 13.48 -16.11
C ARG A 17 -10.12 12.93 -16.09
N ARG A 18 -9.10 13.76 -16.32
CA ARG A 18 -7.69 13.35 -16.21
C ARG A 18 -7.32 12.91 -14.79
N ARG A 19 -7.70 13.68 -13.77
CA ARG A 19 -7.46 13.33 -12.36
C ARG A 19 -8.17 12.03 -11.98
N PHE A 20 -9.41 11.84 -12.41
CA PHE A 20 -10.15 10.60 -12.18
C PHE A 20 -9.53 9.38 -12.89
N ALA A 21 -9.07 9.54 -14.13
CA ALA A 21 -8.42 8.47 -14.88
C ALA A 21 -7.06 8.08 -14.25
N LEU A 22 -6.26 9.08 -13.86
CA LEU A 22 -4.98 8.85 -13.17
C LEU A 22 -5.18 8.16 -11.82
N GLY A 23 -6.10 8.66 -10.98
CA GLY A 23 -6.38 8.01 -9.69
C GLY A 23 -6.96 6.61 -9.84
N ARG A 24 -7.73 6.32 -10.92
CA ARG A 24 -8.19 4.96 -11.22
C ARG A 24 -7.03 4.05 -11.64
N PHE A 25 -6.12 4.55 -12.47
CA PHE A 25 -4.94 3.82 -12.91
C PHE A 25 -4.00 3.50 -11.74
N GLU A 26 -3.75 4.47 -10.86
CA GLU A 26 -2.94 4.29 -9.65
C GLU A 26 -3.55 3.24 -8.70
N ARG A 27 -4.87 3.29 -8.46
CA ARG A 27 -5.55 2.25 -7.66
C ARG A 27 -5.51 0.87 -8.31
N TRP A 28 -5.63 0.81 -9.64
CA TRP A 28 -5.53 -0.44 -10.39
C TRP A 28 -4.12 -1.03 -10.30
N ARG A 29 -3.07 -0.20 -10.38
CA ARG A 29 -1.67 -0.60 -10.23
C ARG A 29 -1.32 -1.22 -8.87
N VAL A 30 -2.13 -0.99 -7.84
CA VAL A 30 -1.98 -1.64 -6.53
C VAL A 30 -2.90 -2.85 -6.41
N THR A 31 -4.12 -2.77 -6.92
CA THR A 31 -5.12 -3.84 -6.77
C THR A 31 -4.80 -5.06 -7.62
N GLU A 32 -4.26 -4.87 -8.82
CA GLU A 32 -3.97 -5.97 -9.74
C GLU A 32 -2.82 -6.87 -9.24
N PRO A 33 -1.66 -6.33 -8.80
CA PRO A 33 -0.61 -7.17 -8.22
C PRO A 33 -1.06 -7.95 -6.99
N ILE A 34 -1.92 -7.38 -6.12
CA ILE A 34 -2.48 -8.10 -4.96
C ILE A 34 -3.22 -9.37 -5.41
N ARG A 35 -4.10 -9.26 -6.42
CA ARG A 35 -4.84 -10.41 -6.94
C ARG A 35 -3.94 -11.48 -7.56
N VAL A 36 -2.91 -11.04 -8.28
CA VAL A 36 -1.92 -11.96 -8.86
C VAL A 36 -1.17 -12.70 -7.75
N ILE A 37 -0.78 -12.00 -6.69
CA ILE A 37 -0.13 -12.58 -5.51
C ILE A 37 -1.05 -13.59 -4.82
N ASP A 38 -2.32 -13.27 -4.60
CA ASP A 38 -3.29 -14.19 -3.98
C ASP A 38 -3.36 -15.54 -4.71
N GLY A 39 -3.49 -15.51 -6.04
CA GLY A 39 -3.51 -16.74 -6.84
C GLY A 39 -2.17 -17.51 -6.83
N MET A 40 -1.04 -16.80 -6.76
CA MET A 40 0.27 -17.44 -6.63
C MET A 40 0.47 -18.08 -5.26
N LEU A 41 -0.05 -17.47 -4.18
CA LEU A 41 0.00 -18.02 -2.83
C LEU A 41 -0.80 -19.32 -2.76
N GLU A 42 -2.01 -19.36 -3.30
CA GLU A 42 -2.86 -20.57 -3.33
C GLU A 42 -2.14 -21.76 -3.99
N GLU A 43 -1.52 -21.53 -5.15
CA GLU A 43 -0.75 -22.57 -5.85
C GLU A 43 0.52 -23.00 -5.08
N LEU A 44 1.19 -22.07 -4.38
CA LEU A 44 2.36 -22.39 -3.56
C LEU A 44 1.99 -23.16 -2.29
N GLU A 45 0.87 -22.84 -1.67
CA GLU A 45 0.34 -23.55 -0.52
C GLU A 45 0.03 -25.00 -0.90
N GLU A 46 -0.63 -25.23 -2.03
CA GLU A 46 -0.87 -26.57 -2.55
C GLU A 46 0.44 -27.33 -2.80
N MET A 47 1.42 -26.66 -3.41
CA MET A 47 2.74 -27.22 -3.65
C MET A 47 3.47 -27.59 -2.34
N ASN A 48 3.31 -26.76 -1.31
CA ASN A 48 3.89 -26.97 0.01
C ASN A 48 3.22 -28.13 0.75
N LEU A 49 1.89 -28.26 0.66
CA LEU A 49 1.13 -29.41 1.18
C LEU A 49 1.58 -30.72 0.53
N ARG A 50 1.93 -30.67 -0.76
CA ARG A 50 2.53 -31.80 -1.51
C ARG A 50 4.02 -32.03 -1.22
N ARG A 51 4.60 -31.28 -0.27
CA ARG A 51 6.01 -31.35 0.17
C ARG A 51 7.02 -31.13 -0.97
N ALA A 52 6.68 -30.31 -1.96
CA ALA A 52 7.65 -29.97 -2.99
C ALA A 52 8.83 -29.19 -2.38
N ARG A 53 10.05 -29.57 -2.76
CA ARG A 53 11.26 -28.95 -2.19
C ARG A 53 11.61 -27.62 -2.85
N ARG A 54 11.19 -27.41 -4.09
CA ARG A 54 11.55 -26.25 -4.90
C ARG A 54 10.41 -25.83 -5.82
N VAL A 55 10.28 -24.53 -6.01
CA VAL A 55 9.37 -23.93 -7.00
C VAL A 55 9.88 -24.24 -8.42
N PRO A 56 9.05 -24.82 -9.31
CA PRO A 56 9.45 -25.18 -10.67
C PRO A 56 9.79 -23.95 -11.53
N ILE A 57 10.69 -24.14 -12.50
CA ILE A 57 11.14 -23.05 -13.40
C ILE A 57 10.02 -22.43 -14.25
N VAL A 58 8.91 -23.15 -14.45
CA VAL A 58 7.73 -22.63 -15.18
C VAL A 58 7.10 -21.40 -14.49
N TRP A 59 7.48 -21.13 -13.24
CA TRP A 59 7.08 -19.94 -12.49
C TRP A 59 7.85 -18.66 -12.84
N GLU A 60 9.06 -18.77 -13.41
CA GLU A 60 9.90 -17.61 -13.74
C GLU A 60 9.17 -16.53 -14.54
N PRO A 61 8.44 -16.84 -15.64
CA PRO A 61 7.76 -15.81 -16.41
C PRO A 61 6.68 -15.08 -15.59
N ARG A 62 5.98 -15.78 -14.69
CA ARG A 62 4.94 -15.20 -13.83
C ARG A 62 5.55 -14.29 -12.77
N LEU A 63 6.66 -14.72 -12.16
CA LEU A 63 7.41 -13.94 -11.17
C LEU A 63 8.01 -12.67 -11.80
N ALA A 64 8.60 -12.79 -12.99
CA ALA A 64 9.12 -11.65 -13.74
C ALA A 64 8.01 -10.66 -14.13
N LEU A 65 6.84 -11.17 -14.54
CA LEU A 65 5.70 -10.31 -14.87
C LEU A 65 5.17 -9.59 -13.62
N LEU A 66 5.07 -10.28 -12.48
CA LEU A 66 4.70 -9.65 -11.22
C LEU A 66 5.68 -8.51 -10.90
N ALA A 67 6.98 -8.79 -10.89
CA ALA A 67 8.03 -7.81 -10.59
C ALA A 67 7.95 -6.57 -11.47
N ALA A 68 7.74 -6.75 -12.79
CA ALA A 68 7.65 -5.66 -13.74
C ALA A 68 6.41 -4.76 -13.56
N ASN A 69 5.36 -5.28 -12.92
CA ASN A 69 4.10 -4.55 -12.72
C ASN A 69 3.97 -3.93 -11.31
N LEU A 70 4.92 -4.19 -10.41
CA LEU A 70 4.91 -3.59 -9.08
C LEU A 70 5.02 -2.05 -9.16
N PRO A 71 4.34 -1.31 -8.27
CA PRO A 71 4.59 0.12 -8.07
C PRO A 71 6.05 0.35 -7.66
N SER A 72 6.66 1.45 -8.11
CA SER A 72 8.06 1.78 -7.79
C SER A 72 8.36 1.98 -6.30
N ALA A 73 7.32 2.20 -5.49
CA ALA A 73 7.43 2.31 -4.04
C ALA A 73 7.59 0.94 -3.34
N VAL A 74 7.25 -0.16 -4.02
CA VAL A 74 7.41 -1.52 -3.49
C VAL A 74 8.84 -1.97 -3.74
N GLN A 75 9.47 -2.50 -2.69
CA GLN A 75 10.83 -3.02 -2.72
C GLN A 75 10.80 -4.54 -2.61
N ILE A 76 11.62 -5.21 -3.41
CA ILE A 76 11.85 -6.65 -3.32
C ILE A 76 13.27 -6.99 -3.75
N ASP A 77 13.90 -7.91 -3.02
CA ASP A 77 15.14 -8.54 -3.44
C ASP A 77 14.85 -9.52 -4.59
N PRO A 78 15.46 -9.36 -5.77
CA PRO A 78 15.35 -10.33 -6.87
C PRO A 78 15.76 -11.76 -6.48
N ALA A 79 16.58 -11.94 -5.44
CA ALA A 79 16.96 -13.26 -4.93
C ALA A 79 15.82 -13.98 -4.19
N GLU A 80 14.79 -13.25 -3.76
CA GLU A 80 13.62 -13.76 -3.04
C GLU A 80 12.43 -14.02 -3.95
N LEU A 81 12.33 -13.31 -5.08
CA LEU A 81 11.27 -13.46 -6.08
C LEU A 81 11.75 -14.25 -7.31
N ARG A 82 12.06 -15.53 -7.12
CA ARG A 82 12.56 -16.41 -8.20
C ARG A 82 12.11 -17.85 -8.05
N SER A 83 12.23 -18.64 -9.10
CA SER A 83 12.06 -20.09 -9.06
C SER A 83 13.26 -20.78 -8.39
N GLY A 84 13.14 -22.09 -8.13
CA GLY A 84 14.23 -22.90 -7.60
C GLY A 84 14.52 -22.73 -6.11
N ILE A 85 13.88 -21.78 -5.43
CA ILE A 85 13.83 -21.66 -3.96
C ILE A 85 12.71 -22.53 -3.39
N SER A 86 12.66 -22.71 -2.06
CA SER A 86 11.57 -23.47 -1.42
C SER A 86 10.23 -22.72 -1.56
N PRO A 87 9.10 -23.45 -1.67
CA PRO A 87 7.77 -22.82 -1.69
C PRO A 87 7.54 -21.89 -0.50
N ASN A 88 7.89 -22.31 0.72
CA ASN A 88 7.81 -21.45 1.92
C ASN A 88 8.56 -20.12 1.77
N ARG A 89 9.78 -20.14 1.22
CA ARG A 89 10.55 -18.90 1.06
C ARG A 89 9.91 -17.97 0.05
N LEU A 90 9.33 -18.51 -1.02
CA LEU A 90 8.59 -17.70 -1.99
C LEU A 90 7.29 -17.15 -1.40
N ILE A 91 6.59 -17.94 -0.57
CA ILE A 91 5.40 -17.51 0.18
C ILE A 91 5.74 -16.31 1.08
N GLU A 92 6.81 -16.40 1.88
CA GLU A 92 7.25 -15.30 2.74
C GLU A 92 7.54 -14.02 1.94
N ALA A 93 8.22 -14.14 0.80
CA ALA A 93 8.51 -13.00 -0.08
C ALA A 93 7.22 -12.38 -0.68
N LEU A 94 6.27 -13.22 -1.10
CA LEU A 94 4.99 -12.78 -1.65
C LEU A 94 4.10 -12.11 -0.59
N PHE A 95 4.09 -12.60 0.66
CA PHE A 95 3.43 -11.91 1.77
C PHE A 95 4.05 -10.54 2.04
N GLY A 96 5.38 -10.45 2.08
CA GLY A 96 6.07 -9.17 2.25
C GLY A 96 5.78 -8.15 1.13
N LEU A 97 5.60 -8.62 -0.12
CA LEU A 97 5.09 -7.78 -1.21
C LEU A 97 3.65 -7.33 -0.97
N GLN A 98 2.80 -8.26 -0.55
CA GLN A 98 1.38 -8.01 -0.35
C GLN A 98 1.15 -6.97 0.75
N ASP A 99 1.90 -7.06 1.85
CA ASP A 99 1.88 -6.08 2.94
C ASP A 99 2.24 -4.67 2.45
N GLN A 100 3.32 -4.53 1.69
CA GLN A 100 3.71 -3.25 1.10
C GLN A 100 2.61 -2.70 0.15
N LEU A 101 1.98 -3.57 -0.64
CA LEU A 101 0.87 -3.17 -1.52
C LEU A 101 -0.37 -2.77 -0.72
N PHE A 102 -0.67 -3.43 0.40
CA PHE A 102 -1.75 -3.04 1.30
C PHE A 102 -1.48 -1.72 1.99
N ASP A 103 -0.25 -1.44 2.39
CA ASP A 103 0.14 -0.14 2.92
C ASP A 103 -0.05 0.98 1.90
N LEU A 104 0.26 0.73 0.62
CA LEU A 104 -0.04 1.69 -0.44
C LEU A 104 -1.55 1.86 -0.70
N LYS A 105 -2.33 0.78 -0.54
CA LYS A 105 -3.78 0.78 -0.77
C LYS A 105 -4.57 1.46 0.36
N VAL A 106 -4.20 1.19 1.61
CA VAL A 106 -4.97 1.55 2.82
C VAL A 106 -4.26 2.63 3.64
N GLY A 107 -2.97 2.89 3.40
CA GLY A 107 -2.16 3.89 4.11
C GLY A 107 -2.78 5.29 4.17
N PRO A 108 -3.37 5.83 3.09
CA PRO A 108 -4.10 7.09 3.16
C PRO A 108 -5.28 7.00 4.14
N LEU A 109 -6.15 6.00 4.01
CA LEU A 109 -7.32 5.83 4.89
C LEU A 109 -6.92 5.62 6.36
N ARG A 110 -5.88 4.84 6.64
CA ARG A 110 -5.31 4.64 7.99
C ARG A 110 -4.67 5.90 8.56
N ARG A 111 -4.23 6.85 7.72
CA ARG A 111 -3.70 8.14 8.17
C ARG A 111 -4.85 9.09 8.51
N TRP A 112 -5.84 9.20 7.65
CA TRP A 112 -7.06 9.98 7.91
C TRP A 112 -7.78 9.53 9.19
N LEU A 113 -7.94 8.22 9.41
CA LEU A 113 -8.57 7.70 10.63
C LEU A 113 -7.75 7.99 11.91
N ARG A 114 -6.40 7.97 11.83
CA ARG A 114 -5.53 8.33 12.96
C ARG A 114 -5.47 9.83 13.25
N GLU A 115 -5.75 10.66 12.25
CA GLU A 115 -5.85 12.12 12.41
C GLU A 115 -7.19 12.52 13.04
N GLU A 116 -8.28 11.78 12.78
CA GLU A 116 -9.59 11.99 13.44
C GLU A 116 -9.65 11.48 14.89
N GLU A 117 -8.83 10.49 15.26
CA GLU A 117 -8.77 9.93 16.63
C GLU A 117 -7.96 10.76 17.64
N GLN A 118 -7.47 11.96 17.29
CA GLN A 118 -6.92 12.92 18.26
C GLN A 118 -7.98 13.96 18.64
N PRO A 119 -8.89 13.69 19.61
CA PRO A 119 -9.52 14.80 20.31
C PRO A 119 -8.40 15.54 21.08
N GLN A 120 -8.34 16.85 20.88
CA GLN A 120 -7.61 17.76 21.77
C GLN A 120 -8.03 17.45 23.21
N GLU A 121 -7.15 16.83 24.00
CA GLU A 121 -7.28 16.88 25.44
C GLU A 121 -7.16 18.36 25.83
N PRO A 122 -8.18 18.98 26.46
CA PRO A 122 -8.00 20.30 27.01
C PRO A 122 -6.95 20.17 28.11
N GLY A 123 -5.83 20.89 27.96
CA GLY A 123 -4.79 20.93 28.96
C GLY A 123 -5.40 21.25 30.32
N GLU A 124 -5.22 20.35 31.27
CA GLU A 124 -5.40 20.64 32.68
C GLU A 124 -4.45 21.80 33.03
N GLU A 125 -4.99 23.02 33.04
CA GLU A 125 -4.43 24.12 33.81
C GLU A 125 -4.49 23.70 35.29
N LEU A 126 -3.47 22.99 35.74
CA LEU A 126 -3.18 22.87 37.16
C LEU A 126 -2.75 24.26 37.63
N GLU A 127 -3.71 25.02 38.15
CA GLU A 127 -3.45 26.20 38.96
C GLU A 127 -2.52 25.81 40.11
N GLU A 128 -1.24 26.13 39.91
CA GLU A 128 -0.20 26.04 40.92
C GLU A 128 -0.47 27.15 41.96
N ALA A 129 -1.17 26.79 43.04
CA ALA A 129 -1.38 27.69 44.16
C ALA A 129 -0.03 28.13 44.75
N PRO A 130 0.25 29.44 44.93
CA PRO A 130 1.51 29.87 45.52
C PRO A 130 1.53 29.52 47.02
N SER A 131 2.41 28.58 47.41
CA SER A 131 2.75 28.34 48.81
C SER A 131 3.49 29.56 49.38
N LEU A 132 2.94 30.16 50.44
CA LEU A 132 3.62 31.19 51.24
C LEU A 132 4.39 30.51 52.41
N PRO A 133 5.53 31.10 52.83
CA PRO A 133 6.50 30.45 53.70
C PRO A 133 6.07 30.41 55.18
N PRO A 134 6.70 29.56 56.00
CA PRO A 134 6.42 29.48 57.43
C PRO A 134 6.98 30.71 58.16
N ALA A 135 6.15 31.37 58.96
CA ALA A 135 6.58 32.44 59.88
C ALA A 135 6.68 31.89 61.31
N ALA A 136 7.95 31.79 61.76
CA ALA A 136 8.51 31.78 63.12
C ALA A 136 7.78 31.06 64.26
#